data_AF-D4AWD8-F1
#
_entry.id   AF-D4AWD8-F1
#
_cell.length_a   1.000
_cell.length_b   1.000
_cell.length_c   1.000
_cell.angle_alpha   90.00
_cell.angle_beta   90.00
_cell.angle_gamma   90.00
#
_symmetry.space_group_name_H-M   'P 1'
#
loop_
_entity.id
_entity.type
_entity.pdbx_description
1 polymer ?
#
loop_
_entity_poly.entity_id
_entity_poly.type
_entity_poly.pdbx_seq_one_letter_code
_entity_poly.pdbx_strand_id
1 'polypeptide(L)'
;MSRLPTELMIDFGLVQHPETSALWLLPTSLLENELNEMEIDSNTRVTAGDNDAPAVGENPMDDSTAKLRKRRAAFPSVRITNSGTLFDMLSNPKFSNISKGLIPPSWKLPQGPLTKSSMQTLVWRGDMSDYALKAMRKEILRRLKKILRVTPKIEKQRRRDTWTPLSIAEHPITQSTLESSLKQLPELRDIRSGIVLILRGSHHSTELNSNPDYSVTSSTTPESTSFDLAELPVHESQVPVFDLTKMLSEGELQEIRQLGEVFQGDALYFIPASRKSALFSLDLWRLKLFLMERNEEGSSFHR
;
A
#
# COMPACT_ATOMS: atom_id res chain seq x y z
N MET A 1 17.41 2.16 24.49
CA MET A 1 17.20 2.85 23.20
C MET A 1 16.18 2.07 22.41
N SER A 2 14.98 2.59 22.21
CA SER A 2 13.95 2.00 21.36
C SER A 2 14.22 2.38 19.91
N ARG A 3 14.56 1.41 19.06
CA ARG A 3 14.74 1.61 17.62
C ARG A 3 13.37 1.51 16.94
N LEU A 4 13.02 2.50 16.12
CA LEU A 4 11.80 2.42 15.31
C LEU A 4 11.90 1.25 14.31
N PRO A 5 10.85 0.43 14.16
CA PRO A 5 10.82 -0.64 13.18
C PRO A 5 10.98 -0.08 11.77
N THR A 6 12.04 -0.49 11.08
CA THR A 6 12.38 0.03 9.75
C THR A 6 11.34 -0.30 8.70
N GLU A 7 10.64 -1.42 8.90
CA GLU A 7 9.59 -1.95 8.07
C GLU A 7 8.31 -1.12 8.15
N LEU A 8 8.16 -0.19 9.10
CA LEU A 8 6.98 0.70 9.16
C LEU A 8 7.25 2.10 8.60
N MET A 9 8.47 2.34 8.13
CA MET A 9 8.87 3.62 7.55
C MET A 9 8.85 3.56 6.02
N ILE A 10 8.88 4.72 5.37
CA ILE A 10 8.90 4.86 3.92
C ILE A 10 10.26 5.40 3.48
N ASP A 11 10.82 4.83 2.42
CA ASP A 11 12.07 5.32 1.82
C ASP A 11 11.76 6.39 0.78
N PHE A 12 12.24 7.61 1.06
CA PHE A 12 12.17 8.76 0.18
C PHE A 12 13.47 8.94 -0.59
N GLY A 13 13.36 9.24 -1.87
CA GLY A 13 14.50 9.45 -2.76
C GLY A 13 14.24 10.59 -3.73
N LEU A 14 15.33 11.09 -4.33
CA LEU A 14 15.25 12.16 -5.32
C LEU A 14 14.90 11.59 -6.69
N VAL A 15 13.92 12.21 -7.33
CA VAL A 15 13.46 11.92 -8.68
C VAL A 15 13.42 13.23 -9.45
N GLN A 16 14.02 13.27 -10.63
CA GLN A 16 13.95 14.45 -11.48
C GLN A 16 12.57 14.54 -12.13
N HIS A 17 11.92 15.69 -12.03
CA HIS A 17 10.66 15.94 -12.72
C HIS A 17 10.91 16.04 -14.23
N PRO A 18 10.16 15.28 -15.07
CA PRO A 18 10.46 15.17 -16.49
C PRO A 18 10.33 16.49 -17.26
N GLU A 19 9.40 17.37 -16.86
CA GLU A 19 9.11 18.60 -17.61
C GLU A 19 9.90 19.81 -17.09
N THR A 20 10.16 19.87 -15.78
CA THR A 20 10.74 21.06 -15.13
C THR A 20 12.19 20.85 -14.75
N SER A 21 12.72 19.63 -14.88
CA SER A 21 14.05 19.22 -14.43
C SER A 21 14.33 19.46 -12.93
N ALA A 22 13.32 19.86 -12.15
CA ALA A 22 13.41 20.07 -10.72
C ALA A 22 13.59 18.73 -9.98
N LEU A 23 14.29 18.75 -8.84
CA LEU A 23 14.49 17.55 -8.03
C LEU A 23 13.34 17.39 -7.06
N TRP A 24 12.56 16.32 -7.20
CA TRP A 24 11.43 16.02 -6.35
C TRP A 24 11.82 14.95 -5.34
N LEU A 25 11.53 15.18 -4.06
CA LEU A 25 11.65 14.12 -3.07
C LEU A 25 10.34 13.32 -3.03
N LEU A 26 10.38 12.05 -3.40
CA LEU A 26 9.21 11.18 -3.53
C LEU A 26 9.37 9.88 -2.72
N PRO A 27 8.27 9.22 -2.31
CA PRO A 27 8.30 7.95 -1.59
C PRO A 27 8.68 6.79 -2.52
N THR A 28 9.96 6.71 -2.87
CA THR A 28 10.51 5.77 -3.86
C THR A 28 10.20 4.30 -3.57
N SER A 29 10.09 3.89 -2.30
CA SER A 29 9.70 2.52 -1.95
C SER A 29 8.27 2.15 -2.34
N LEU A 30 7.38 3.14 -2.52
CA LEU A 30 6.01 2.93 -2.99
C LEU A 30 5.91 2.99 -4.52
N LEU A 31 6.92 3.54 -5.19
CA LEU A 31 6.91 3.85 -6.62
C LEU A 31 7.86 2.98 -7.45
N GLU A 32 8.46 1.94 -6.85
CA GLU A 32 9.53 1.17 -7.50
C GLU A 32 9.14 0.67 -8.91
N ASN A 33 7.87 0.31 -9.15
CA ASN A 33 7.47 -0.18 -10.47
C ASN A 33 7.35 0.95 -11.48
N GLU A 34 6.67 2.05 -11.15
CA GLU A 34 6.53 3.22 -12.02
C GLU A 34 7.91 3.79 -12.38
N LEU A 35 8.77 3.83 -11.38
CA LEU A 35 10.16 4.26 -11.51
C LEU A 35 10.96 3.32 -12.43
N ASN A 36 10.72 2.01 -12.38
CA ASN A 36 11.35 1.05 -13.28
C ASN A 36 10.77 1.14 -14.71
N GLU A 37 9.46 1.36 -14.86
CA GLU A 37 8.79 1.51 -16.15
C GLU A 37 9.30 2.74 -16.90
N MET A 38 9.43 3.88 -16.22
CA MET A 38 10.02 5.10 -16.79
C MET A 38 11.49 4.92 -17.22
N GLU A 39 12.26 4.07 -16.53
CA GLU A 39 13.65 3.75 -16.91
C GLU A 39 13.72 2.91 -18.19
N ILE A 40 12.70 2.07 -18.43
CA ILE A 40 12.59 1.30 -19.66
C ILE A 40 12.23 2.23 -20.83
N ASP A 41 11.26 3.13 -20.67
CA ASP A 41 10.83 4.04 -21.74
C ASP A 41 11.91 5.05 -22.15
N SER A 42 12.67 5.58 -21.19
CA SER A 42 13.79 6.50 -21.46
C SER A 42 14.94 5.86 -22.26
N ASN A 43 15.21 4.58 -22.07
CA ASN A 43 16.19 3.83 -22.87
C ASN A 43 15.67 3.48 -24.28
N THR A 44 14.36 3.55 -24.52
CA THR A 44 13.76 3.23 -25.83
C THR A 44 13.76 4.43 -26.79
N ARG A 45 14.12 5.65 -26.31
CA ARG A 45 14.18 6.88 -27.11
C ARG A 45 15.55 7.23 -27.71
N VAL A 46 16.56 6.35 -27.66
CA VAL A 46 17.93 6.64 -28.14
C VAL A 46 18.32 5.91 -29.44
N THR A 47 17.38 5.27 -30.15
CA THR A 47 17.65 4.76 -31.52
C THR A 47 16.62 5.24 -32.52
N ALA A 48 16.66 6.54 -32.83
CA ALA A 48 16.07 7.09 -34.04
C ALA A 48 17.06 8.13 -34.58
N GLY A 49 17.98 7.66 -35.41
CA GLY A 49 19.01 8.48 -36.05
C GLY A 49 19.90 7.60 -36.93
N ASP A 50 19.53 7.55 -38.20
CA ASP A 50 20.23 7.03 -39.38
C ASP A 50 20.59 5.55 -39.46
N ASN A 51 20.04 4.89 -40.50
CA ASN A 51 20.79 3.93 -41.32
C ASN A 51 20.10 3.79 -42.69
N ASP A 52 20.74 4.36 -43.71
CA ASP A 52 20.58 3.98 -45.11
C ASP A 52 21.28 2.62 -45.36
N ALA A 53 20.47 1.57 -45.51
CA ALA A 53 20.57 0.44 -46.46
C ALA A 53 21.87 -0.46 -46.53
N PRO A 54 21.87 -1.63 -47.22
CA PRO A 54 21.88 -2.94 -46.55
C PRO A 54 22.94 -3.95 -47.05
N ALA A 55 23.26 -5.00 -46.28
CA ALA A 55 23.69 -6.31 -46.82
C ALA A 55 23.70 -7.45 -45.77
N VAL A 56 22.80 -8.41 -46.02
CA VAL A 56 22.81 -9.88 -45.80
C VAL A 56 23.98 -10.52 -45.01
N GLY A 57 23.61 -11.33 -44.01
CA GLY A 57 24.44 -12.39 -43.45
C GLY A 57 23.80 -13.07 -42.22
N GLU A 58 23.06 -14.15 -42.44
CA GLU A 58 22.53 -15.02 -41.37
C GLU A 58 23.66 -15.80 -40.68
N ASN A 59 23.62 -15.86 -39.34
CA ASN A 59 23.98 -17.05 -38.57
C ASN A 59 23.37 -16.95 -37.14
N PRO A 60 22.77 -18.04 -36.61
CA PRO A 60 22.19 -18.06 -35.28
C PRO A 60 23.17 -18.67 -34.26
N MET A 61 23.55 -17.93 -33.23
CA MET A 61 24.10 -18.55 -32.02
C MET A 61 23.94 -17.64 -30.81
N ASP A 62 23.08 -18.12 -29.90
CA ASP A 62 23.17 -18.05 -28.45
C ASP A 62 24.16 -17.01 -27.88
N ASP A 63 23.63 -15.90 -27.33
CA ASP A 63 24.26 -15.32 -26.15
C ASP A 63 23.25 -14.60 -25.26
N SER A 64 23.39 -14.91 -23.97
CA SER A 64 22.62 -14.39 -22.84
C SER A 64 22.85 -12.90 -22.68
N THR A 65 22.14 -12.07 -23.44
CA THR A 65 22.03 -10.65 -23.10
C THR A 65 20.95 -10.47 -22.04
N ALA A 66 21.31 -10.84 -20.81
CA ALA A 66 20.71 -10.24 -19.62
C ALA A 66 20.91 -8.73 -19.74
N LYS A 67 19.92 -8.02 -20.30
CA LYS A 67 19.88 -6.57 -20.45
C LYS A 67 20.29 -5.98 -19.10
N LEU A 68 21.51 -5.43 -19.06
CA LEU A 68 22.06 -4.80 -17.88
C LEU A 68 21.20 -3.55 -17.65
N ARG A 69 20.16 -3.70 -16.83
CA ARG A 69 19.34 -2.59 -16.33
C ARG A 69 20.32 -1.61 -15.71
N LYS A 70 20.57 -0.48 -16.37
CA LYS A 70 21.36 0.62 -15.80
C LYS A 70 20.56 1.22 -14.67
N ARG A 71 20.60 0.53 -13.51
CA ARG A 71 20.14 1.04 -12.22
C ARG A 71 20.51 2.51 -12.18
N ARG A 72 19.51 3.37 -11.97
CA ARG A 72 19.70 4.79 -11.62
C ARG A 72 21.03 4.95 -10.90
N ALA A 73 21.85 5.93 -11.29
CA ALA A 73 22.94 6.37 -10.41
C ALA A 73 22.30 6.57 -9.04
N ALA A 74 22.60 5.66 -8.11
CA ALA A 74 21.70 5.39 -6.99
C ALA A 74 21.79 6.57 -6.05
N PHE A 75 20.88 7.54 -6.23
CA PHE A 75 20.77 8.59 -5.24
C PHE A 75 20.37 7.89 -3.94
N PRO A 76 21.13 8.11 -2.86
CA PRO A 76 20.81 7.55 -1.57
C PRO A 76 19.36 7.91 -1.18
N SER A 77 18.72 7.04 -0.41
CA SER A 77 17.37 7.26 0.12
C SER A 77 17.43 7.66 1.59
N VAL A 78 16.45 8.46 2.02
CA VAL A 78 16.23 8.83 3.42
C VAL A 78 14.94 8.20 3.89
N ARG A 79 14.95 7.65 5.10
CA ARG A 79 13.80 6.96 5.65
C ARG A 79 12.99 7.90 6.53
N ILE A 80 11.71 8.00 6.25
CA ILE A 80 10.79 8.91 6.94
C ILE A 80 9.65 8.09 7.55
N THR A 81 9.22 8.47 8.75
CA THR A 81 8.07 7.87 9.41
C THR A 81 6.83 7.97 8.51
N ASN A 82 6.07 6.88 8.41
CA ASN A 82 4.86 6.83 7.61
C ASN A 82 3.74 7.63 8.26
N SER A 83 3.69 8.93 7.97
CA SER A 83 2.82 9.87 8.66
C SER A 83 2.26 10.91 7.70
N GLY A 84 0.93 10.98 7.65
CA GLY A 84 0.24 11.92 6.75
C GLY A 84 0.47 13.36 7.14
N THR A 85 0.47 13.62 8.45
CA THR A 85 0.62 14.95 9.04
C THR A 85 2.04 15.50 8.80
N LEU A 86 3.06 14.64 8.97
CA LEU A 86 4.44 14.97 8.61
C LEU A 86 4.58 15.22 7.12
N PHE A 87 3.93 14.43 6.26
CA PHE A 87 3.97 14.66 4.81
C PHE A 87 3.34 16.00 4.43
N ASP A 88 2.20 16.36 5.03
CA ASP A 88 1.54 17.65 4.81
C ASP A 88 2.40 18.82 5.32
N MET A 89 3.03 18.67 6.49
CA MET A 89 3.97 19.65 7.03
C MET A 89 5.18 19.84 6.11
N LEU A 90 5.80 18.77 5.62
CA LEU A 90 6.99 18.84 4.76
C LEU A 90 6.69 19.38 3.36
N SER A 91 5.44 19.24 2.92
CA SER A 91 4.93 19.77 1.65
C SER A 91 4.60 21.26 1.72
N ASN A 92 4.47 21.82 2.93
CA ASN A 92 4.13 23.22 3.12
C ASN A 92 5.36 24.12 2.91
N PRO A 93 5.28 25.14 2.03
CA PRO A 93 6.41 26.03 1.74
C PRO A 93 6.90 26.80 2.98
N LYS A 94 6.03 27.03 3.98
CA LYS A 94 6.39 27.66 5.26
C LYS A 94 7.45 26.86 6.02
N PHE A 95 7.50 25.54 5.84
CA PHE A 95 8.45 24.64 6.49
C PHE A 95 9.57 24.17 5.55
N SER A 96 9.81 24.89 4.45
CA SER A 96 10.85 24.56 3.47
C SER A 96 12.26 24.42 4.04
N ASN A 97 12.58 25.12 5.14
CA ASN A 97 13.85 24.97 5.84
C ASN A 97 13.99 23.58 6.51
N ILE A 98 12.90 23.07 7.08
CA ILE A 98 12.86 21.74 7.71
C ILE A 98 12.99 20.67 6.62
N SER A 99 12.23 20.83 5.54
CA SER A 99 12.20 19.86 4.45
C SER A 99 13.54 19.78 3.67
N LYS A 100 14.29 20.89 3.55
CA LYS A 100 15.68 20.93 3.06
C LYS A 100 16.70 20.41 4.10
N GLY A 101 16.38 20.55 5.38
CA GLY A 101 17.18 20.04 6.51
C GLY A 101 17.19 18.51 6.58
N LEU A 102 16.12 17.85 6.12
CA LEU A 102 16.04 16.39 6.04
C LEU A 102 16.98 15.76 5.02
N ILE A 103 17.52 16.54 4.08
CA ILE A 103 18.49 16.05 3.10
C ILE A 103 19.82 15.78 3.79
N PRO A 104 20.27 14.51 3.86
CA PRO A 104 21.50 14.15 4.57
C PRO A 104 22.71 14.91 4.04
N PRO A 105 23.68 15.28 4.91
CA PRO A 105 24.91 15.94 4.50
C PRO A 105 25.69 15.14 3.45
N SER A 106 25.63 13.80 3.54
CA SER A 106 26.26 12.88 2.59
C SER A 106 25.74 12.98 1.17
N TRP A 107 24.62 13.67 0.93
CA TRP A 107 24.09 13.89 -0.42
C TRP A 107 24.63 15.19 -1.01
N LYS A 108 25.13 16.12 -0.17
CA LYS A 108 25.56 17.46 -0.55
C LYS A 108 27.07 17.48 -0.82
N LEU A 109 27.52 18.36 -1.70
CA LEU A 109 28.95 18.58 -1.93
C LEU A 109 29.68 18.99 -0.63
N PRO A 110 30.91 18.49 -0.38
CA PRO A 110 31.73 17.67 -1.29
C PRO A 110 31.48 16.15 -1.19
N GLN A 111 30.70 15.68 -0.20
CA GLN A 111 30.56 14.25 0.11
C GLN A 111 29.59 13.51 -0.83
N GLY A 112 28.66 14.25 -1.45
CA GLY A 112 27.65 13.70 -2.33
C GLY A 112 27.45 14.51 -3.62
N PRO A 113 26.57 14.02 -4.51
CA PRO A 113 26.42 14.54 -5.86
C PRO A 113 25.61 15.85 -5.97
N LEU A 114 24.93 16.29 -4.91
CA LEU A 114 24.05 17.45 -4.98
C LEU A 114 24.81 18.77 -4.87
N THR A 115 24.70 19.57 -5.92
CA THR A 115 25.21 20.95 -5.95
C THR A 115 24.28 21.91 -5.21
N LYS A 116 24.77 23.13 -4.92
CA LYS A 116 23.95 24.20 -4.32
C LYS A 116 22.76 24.58 -5.20
N SER A 117 22.91 24.58 -6.53
CA SER A 117 21.81 24.87 -7.46
C SER A 117 20.78 23.75 -7.48
N SER A 118 21.21 22.48 -7.45
CA SER A 118 20.32 21.33 -7.30
C SER A 118 19.49 21.38 -6.02
N MET A 119 20.07 21.86 -4.92
CA MET A 119 19.36 22.04 -3.65
C MET A 119 18.34 23.20 -3.68
N GLN A 120 18.52 24.19 -4.56
CA GLN A 120 17.57 25.29 -4.73
C GLN A 120 16.30 24.84 -5.48
N THR A 121 16.43 23.87 -6.38
CA THR A 121 15.32 23.29 -7.14
C THR A 121 14.65 22.09 -6.47
N LEU A 122 15.00 21.81 -5.20
CA LEU A 122 14.39 20.74 -4.43
C LEU A 122 12.93 21.09 -4.10
N VAL A 123 12.02 20.21 -4.48
CA VAL A 123 10.58 20.37 -4.29
C VAL A 123 10.00 19.19 -3.53
N TRP A 124 9.19 19.50 -2.53
CA TRP A 124 8.24 18.58 -1.94
C TRP A 124 6.89 18.79 -2.63
N ARG A 125 6.26 17.69 -3.04
CA ARG A 125 4.97 17.73 -3.73
C ARG A 125 3.89 18.27 -2.79
N GLY A 126 3.07 19.21 -3.25
CA GLY A 126 2.04 19.84 -2.40
C GLY A 126 1.00 18.87 -1.82
N ASP A 127 0.65 17.81 -2.57
CA ASP A 127 -0.33 16.78 -2.19
C ASP A 127 0.35 15.48 -1.72
N MET A 128 1.51 15.56 -1.04
CA MET A 128 2.32 14.39 -0.71
C MET A 128 1.58 13.33 0.10
N SER A 129 0.74 13.74 1.05
CA SER A 129 0.01 12.81 1.91
C SER A 129 -1.02 12.00 1.12
N ASP A 130 -1.84 12.67 0.30
CA ASP A 130 -2.84 12.03 -0.55
C ASP A 130 -2.19 11.19 -1.66
N TYR A 131 -1.06 11.66 -2.18
CA TYR A 131 -0.25 10.91 -3.13
C TYR A 131 0.29 9.61 -2.50
N ALA A 132 0.87 9.69 -1.31
CA ALA A 132 1.35 8.51 -0.58
C ALA A 132 0.20 7.55 -0.25
N LEU A 133 -0.97 8.06 0.16
CA LEU A 133 -2.16 7.25 0.42
C LEU A 133 -2.58 6.43 -0.81
N LYS A 134 -2.71 7.10 -1.96
CA LYS A 134 -3.04 6.44 -3.24
C LYS A 134 -1.99 5.40 -3.61
N ALA A 135 -0.71 5.71 -3.43
CA ALA A 135 0.38 4.78 -3.72
C ALA A 135 0.37 3.55 -2.81
N MET A 136 0.09 3.71 -1.50
CA MET A 136 -0.05 2.59 -0.55
C MET A 136 -1.23 1.68 -0.91
N ARG A 137 -2.40 2.25 -1.25
CA ARG A 137 -3.58 1.47 -1.67
C ARG A 137 -3.30 0.68 -2.95
N LYS A 138 -2.68 1.33 -3.94
CA LYS A 138 -2.24 0.67 -5.19
C LYS A 138 -1.25 -0.46 -4.92
N GLU A 139 -0.30 -0.26 -4.00
CA GLU A 139 0.70 -1.26 -3.63
C GLU A 139 0.06 -2.51 -2.97
N ILE A 140 -0.93 -2.31 -2.09
CA ILE A 140 -1.71 -3.39 -1.46
C ILE A 140 -2.41 -4.23 -2.53
N LEU A 141 -3.16 -3.60 -3.44
CA LEU A 141 -3.84 -4.29 -4.54
C LEU A 141 -2.85 -5.04 -5.43
N ARG A 142 -1.72 -4.41 -5.75
CA ARG A 142 -0.67 -5.03 -6.56
C ARG A 142 -0.09 -6.26 -5.87
N ARG A 143 0.20 -6.20 -4.57
CA ARG A 143 0.72 -7.34 -3.81
C ARG A 143 -0.30 -8.45 -3.71
N LEU A 144 -1.56 -8.12 -3.44
CA LEU A 144 -2.66 -9.09 -3.41
C LEU A 144 -2.75 -9.84 -4.75
N LYS A 145 -2.79 -9.13 -5.88
CA LYS A 145 -2.74 -9.74 -7.22
C LYS A 145 -1.52 -10.63 -7.43
N LYS A 146 -0.33 -10.20 -6.95
CA LYS A 146 0.90 -11.01 -7.05
C LYS A 146 0.85 -12.28 -6.19
N ILE A 147 0.16 -12.27 -5.05
CA ILE A 147 -0.04 -13.45 -4.21
C ILE A 147 -0.97 -14.42 -4.92
N LEU A 148 -2.08 -13.93 -5.47
CA LEU A 148 -3.08 -14.76 -6.16
C LEU A 148 -2.61 -15.33 -7.50
N ARG A 149 -1.77 -14.61 -8.25
CA ARG A 149 -1.17 -15.13 -9.51
C ARG A 149 -0.22 -16.31 -9.29
N VAL A 150 0.25 -16.55 -8.07
CA VAL A 150 1.10 -17.69 -7.74
C VAL A 150 0.20 -18.91 -7.49
N THR A 151 -0.21 -19.58 -8.58
CA THR A 151 -0.86 -20.90 -8.55
C THR A 151 -0.05 -21.91 -9.38
N PRO A 152 -0.39 -23.21 -9.33
CA PRO A 152 0.27 -24.24 -8.55
C PRO A 152 1.24 -25.07 -9.41
N LYS A 153 2.36 -24.51 -9.88
CA LYS A 153 3.32 -25.30 -10.67
C LYS A 153 4.31 -26.14 -9.86
N ILE A 154 4.31 -26.04 -8.53
CA ILE A 154 5.22 -26.84 -7.68
C ILE A 154 4.44 -27.35 -6.46
N GLU A 155 3.90 -28.56 -6.57
CA GLU A 155 3.24 -29.34 -5.51
C GLU A 155 4.13 -29.65 -4.30
N LYS A 156 5.43 -29.34 -4.37
CA LYS A 156 6.43 -29.73 -3.39
C LYS A 156 6.91 -28.56 -2.52
N GLN A 157 6.01 -27.85 -1.82
CA GLN A 157 6.38 -27.14 -0.58
C GLN A 157 5.16 -26.76 0.27
N ARG A 158 5.17 -27.30 1.50
CA ARG A 158 4.10 -27.43 2.49
C ARG A 158 3.66 -26.13 3.22
N ARG A 159 3.66 -24.96 2.58
CA ARG A 159 3.16 -23.71 3.21
C ARG A 159 2.46 -22.85 2.17
N ARG A 160 1.22 -23.21 1.85
CA ARG A 160 0.34 -22.39 1.00
C ARG A 160 -0.37 -21.36 1.87
N ASP A 161 -0.50 -20.16 1.33
CA ASP A 161 -1.34 -19.13 1.94
C ASP A 161 -2.77 -19.67 2.02
N THR A 162 -3.42 -19.47 3.17
CA THR A 162 -4.76 -20.00 3.41
C THR A 162 -5.77 -18.86 3.40
N TRP A 163 -6.79 -18.97 2.55
CA TRP A 163 -7.91 -18.04 2.45
C TRP A 163 -9.16 -18.79 2.86
N THR A 164 -9.81 -18.35 3.93
CA THR A 164 -11.06 -18.98 4.42
C THR A 164 -12.16 -17.92 4.50
N PRO A 165 -13.25 -18.05 3.72
CA PRO A 165 -14.36 -17.12 3.82
C PRO A 165 -15.05 -17.26 5.18
N LEU A 166 -15.38 -16.12 5.79
CA LEU A 166 -16.15 -16.04 7.01
C LEU A 166 -17.59 -15.66 6.65
N SER A 167 -18.53 -16.53 6.97
CA SER A 167 -19.96 -16.23 6.78
C SER A 167 -20.46 -15.45 8.00
N ILE A 168 -20.88 -14.19 7.79
CA ILE A 168 -21.38 -13.31 8.86
C ILE A 168 -22.79 -12.84 8.47
N ALA A 169 -23.80 -13.54 8.99
CA ALA A 169 -25.19 -13.31 8.62
C ALA A 169 -25.78 -11.98 9.17
N GLU A 170 -25.22 -11.44 10.26
CA GLU A 170 -25.75 -10.26 10.94
C GLU A 170 -25.16 -8.95 10.41
N HIS A 171 -26.00 -7.90 10.42
CA HIS A 171 -25.64 -6.54 10.02
C HIS A 171 -25.97 -5.55 11.15
N PRO A 172 -25.06 -4.63 11.51
CA PRO A 172 -23.66 -4.49 11.08
C PRO A 172 -22.75 -5.62 11.61
N ILE A 173 -21.54 -5.76 11.06
CA ILE A 173 -20.55 -6.72 11.57
C ILE A 173 -20.09 -6.25 12.95
N THR A 174 -20.55 -6.95 14.00
CA THR A 174 -20.14 -6.72 15.38
C THR A 174 -18.99 -7.65 15.77
N GLN A 175 -18.24 -7.30 16.82
CA GLN A 175 -17.14 -8.13 17.30
C GLN A 175 -17.61 -9.56 17.67
N SER A 176 -18.74 -9.70 18.35
CA SER A 176 -19.29 -11.00 18.77
C SER A 176 -19.67 -11.90 17.59
N THR A 177 -20.20 -11.33 16.50
CA THR A 177 -20.56 -12.07 15.28
C THR A 177 -19.32 -12.54 14.54
N LEU A 178 -18.28 -11.70 14.49
CA LEU A 178 -16.99 -12.09 13.93
C LEU A 178 -16.34 -13.21 14.74
N GLU A 179 -16.28 -13.08 16.06
CA GLU A 179 -15.71 -14.11 16.94
C GLU A 179 -16.47 -15.43 16.84
N SER A 180 -17.80 -15.37 16.68
CA SER A 180 -18.63 -16.56 16.44
C SER A 180 -18.32 -17.21 15.10
N SER A 181 -18.06 -16.43 14.05
CA SER A 181 -17.60 -16.93 12.75
C SER A 181 -16.19 -17.55 12.85
N LEU A 182 -15.29 -16.95 13.64
CA LEU A 182 -13.96 -17.50 13.90
C LEU A 182 -13.98 -18.85 14.64
N LYS A 183 -15.01 -19.14 15.45
CA LYS A 183 -15.22 -20.47 16.06
C LYS A 183 -15.48 -21.58 15.04
N GLN A 184 -16.03 -21.23 13.89
CA GLN A 184 -16.40 -22.18 12.83
C GLN A 184 -15.24 -22.47 11.88
N LEU A 185 -14.07 -21.86 12.09
CA LEU A 185 -12.90 -22.13 11.28
C LEU A 185 -12.44 -23.59 11.45
N PRO A 186 -12.04 -24.26 10.36
CA PRO A 186 -11.43 -25.58 10.46
C PRO A 186 -10.11 -25.52 11.23
N GLU A 187 -9.59 -26.69 11.63
CA GLU A 187 -8.24 -26.78 12.20
C GLU A 187 -7.20 -26.39 11.15
N LEU A 188 -6.76 -25.13 11.20
CA LEU A 188 -5.77 -24.56 10.30
C LEU A 188 -4.38 -24.56 10.96
N ARG A 189 -3.37 -24.94 10.19
CA ARG A 189 -1.97 -24.81 10.61
C ARG A 189 -1.60 -23.32 10.70
N ASP A 190 -0.84 -22.96 11.72
CA ASP A 190 -0.35 -21.59 11.95
C ASP A 190 -1.50 -20.57 12.07
N ILE A 191 -2.68 -21.02 12.55
CA ILE A 191 -3.88 -20.20 12.70
C ILE A 191 -3.62 -18.92 13.50
N ARG A 192 -2.73 -18.94 14.51
CA ARG A 192 -2.37 -17.75 15.33
C ARG A 192 -1.68 -16.64 14.55
N SER A 193 -1.11 -16.94 13.37
CA SER A 193 -0.49 -15.95 12.49
C SER A 193 -1.46 -15.34 11.49
N GLY A 194 -2.74 -15.73 11.55
CA GLY A 194 -3.76 -15.24 10.66
C GLY A 194 -4.20 -13.81 10.96
N ILE A 195 -4.90 -13.24 10.00
CA ILE A 195 -5.49 -11.91 10.05
C ILE A 195 -6.93 -11.97 9.52
N VAL A 196 -7.78 -11.07 9.99
CA VAL A 196 -9.14 -10.90 9.48
C VAL A 196 -9.18 -9.71 8.53
N LEU A 197 -9.80 -9.90 7.36
CA LEU A 197 -10.06 -8.86 6.38
C LEU A 197 -11.57 -8.67 6.25
N ILE A 198 -12.10 -7.48 6.53
CA ILE A 198 -13.51 -7.16 6.33
C ILE A 198 -13.67 -6.52 4.94
N LEU A 199 -14.56 -7.09 4.12
CA LEU A 199 -14.79 -6.71 2.73
C LEU A 199 -16.15 -6.03 2.51
N ARG A 200 -17.10 -6.25 3.41
CA ARG A 200 -18.44 -5.65 3.35
C ARG A 200 -18.59 -4.53 4.36
N GLY A 201 -19.03 -3.36 3.90
CA GLY A 201 -19.35 -2.22 4.76
C GLY A 201 -20.64 -2.46 5.53
N SER A 202 -20.82 -1.76 6.65
CA SER A 202 -22.05 -1.78 7.46
C SER A 202 -23.29 -1.21 6.76
N HIS A 203 -23.17 -0.72 5.52
CA HIS A 203 -24.24 -0.09 4.77
C HIS A 203 -24.77 -1.04 3.69
N HIS A 204 -25.76 -1.84 4.03
CA HIS A 204 -26.75 -2.30 3.06
C HIS A 204 -28.09 -1.69 3.44
N SER A 205 -28.37 -0.50 2.91
CA SER A 205 -29.74 -0.09 2.66
C SER A 205 -30.23 -0.98 1.53
N THR A 206 -30.97 -2.02 1.86
CA THR A 206 -31.82 -2.71 0.87
C THR A 206 -32.86 -1.68 0.43
N GLU A 207 -32.79 -1.24 -0.83
CA GLU A 207 -33.88 -0.48 -1.45
C GLU A 207 -35.15 -1.33 -1.44
N LEU A 208 -36.21 -0.83 -0.78
CA LEU A 208 -37.60 -1.20 -1.05
C LEU A 208 -38.55 -0.17 -0.41
N ASN A 209 -39.16 0.64 -1.29
CA ASN A 209 -40.41 1.42 -1.13
C ASN A 209 -40.97 1.62 0.29
N SER A 210 -41.07 2.88 0.74
CA SER A 210 -42.25 3.44 1.43
C SER A 210 -42.09 4.95 1.69
N ASN A 211 -43.05 5.72 1.14
CA ASN A 211 -43.50 7.10 1.42
C ASN A 211 -42.61 8.12 2.18
N PRO A 212 -42.53 9.38 1.69
CA PRO A 212 -41.91 10.47 2.43
C PRO A 212 -42.96 11.10 3.35
N ASP A 213 -43.03 10.68 4.59
CA ASP A 213 -43.62 11.47 5.68
C ASP A 213 -43.26 10.80 7.01
N TYR A 214 -42.22 11.31 7.66
CA TYR A 214 -42.21 11.67 9.08
C TYR A 214 -40.79 12.02 9.50
N SER A 215 -40.62 13.27 9.92
CA SER A 215 -39.46 13.77 10.65
C SER A 215 -39.39 13.08 12.01
N VAL A 216 -38.30 12.35 12.26
CA VAL A 216 -37.77 12.10 13.60
C VAL A 216 -36.27 12.37 13.56
N THR A 217 -35.89 13.47 14.18
CA THR A 217 -34.51 13.80 14.54
C THR A 217 -33.98 12.76 15.52
N SER A 218 -33.34 11.73 15.00
CA SER A 218 -32.47 10.85 15.77
C SER A 218 -31.02 11.19 15.40
N SER A 219 -30.47 12.17 16.12
CA SER A 219 -29.04 12.42 16.16
C SER A 219 -28.37 11.28 16.92
N THR A 220 -28.15 10.17 16.24
CA THR A 220 -27.21 9.14 16.69
C THR A 220 -26.10 9.12 15.67
N THR A 221 -25.06 9.90 15.94
CA THR A 221 -23.74 9.69 15.35
C THR A 221 -23.43 8.19 15.45
N PRO A 222 -23.19 7.47 14.34
CA PRO A 222 -22.82 6.08 14.43
C PRO A 222 -21.43 6.04 15.07
N GLU A 223 -21.36 5.65 16.35
CA GLU A 223 -20.11 5.26 16.97
C GLU A 223 -19.49 4.20 16.08
N SER A 224 -18.37 4.54 15.44
CA SER A 224 -17.69 3.63 14.55
C SER A 224 -17.21 2.44 15.37
N THR A 225 -17.94 1.33 15.34
CA THR A 225 -17.52 0.06 15.94
C THR A 225 -16.38 -0.52 15.10
N SER A 226 -15.20 0.09 15.22
CA SER A 226 -13.95 -0.39 14.67
C SER A 226 -13.24 -1.14 15.78
N PHE A 227 -13.13 -2.46 15.65
CA PHE A 227 -12.32 -3.27 16.54
C PHE A 227 -11.04 -3.67 15.80
N ASP A 228 -9.89 -3.47 16.45
CA ASP A 228 -8.58 -3.69 15.83
C ASP A 228 -8.07 -5.12 15.98
N LEU A 229 -8.63 -5.85 16.94
CA LEU A 229 -8.29 -7.21 17.31
C LEU A 229 -9.59 -8.01 17.49
N ALA A 230 -9.55 -9.29 17.14
CA ALA A 230 -10.63 -10.24 17.40
C ALA A 230 -10.09 -11.45 18.15
N GLU A 231 -10.87 -11.99 19.09
CA GLU A 231 -10.49 -13.20 19.80
C GLU A 231 -10.60 -14.43 18.90
N LEU A 232 -9.56 -15.27 18.95
CA LEU A 232 -9.49 -16.57 18.30
C LEU A 232 -9.77 -17.66 19.35
N PRO A 233 -11.00 -18.20 19.39
CA PRO A 233 -11.45 -18.98 20.55
C PRO A 233 -10.75 -20.32 20.73
N VAL A 234 -10.19 -20.87 19.65
CA VAL A 234 -9.48 -22.17 19.65
C VAL A 234 -8.16 -22.10 20.44
N HIS A 235 -7.60 -20.90 20.64
CA HIS A 235 -6.26 -20.74 21.22
C HIS A 235 -6.11 -19.59 22.21
N GLU A 236 -7.21 -18.96 22.65
CA GLU A 236 -7.19 -17.79 23.56
C GLU A 236 -6.17 -16.72 23.08
N SER A 237 -6.13 -16.50 21.76
CA SER A 237 -5.20 -15.59 21.12
C SER A 237 -5.98 -14.50 20.41
N GLN A 238 -5.36 -13.35 20.17
CA GLN A 238 -5.99 -12.27 19.41
C GLN A 238 -5.34 -12.15 18.03
N VAL A 239 -6.17 -11.94 17.02
CA VAL A 239 -5.75 -11.75 15.63
C VAL A 239 -6.12 -10.35 15.16
N PRO A 240 -5.28 -9.71 14.33
CA PRO A 240 -5.56 -8.36 13.87
C PRO A 240 -6.68 -8.34 12.83
N VAL A 241 -7.48 -7.29 12.92
CA VAL A 241 -8.61 -7.03 12.02
C VAL A 241 -8.28 -5.81 11.15
N PHE A 242 -8.44 -5.98 9.84
CA PHE A 242 -8.30 -4.94 8.85
C PHE A 242 -9.64 -4.70 8.16
N ASP A 243 -10.23 -3.55 8.45
CA ASP A 243 -11.45 -3.10 7.80
C ASP A 243 -11.13 -2.47 6.44
N LEU A 244 -11.16 -3.27 5.39
CA LEU A 244 -10.81 -2.81 4.04
C LEU A 244 -11.81 -1.76 3.54
N THR A 245 -13.04 -1.75 4.09
CA THR A 245 -14.08 -0.79 3.70
C THR A 245 -13.76 0.64 4.14
N LYS A 246 -12.98 0.77 5.21
CA LYS A 246 -12.44 2.06 5.68
C LYS A 246 -11.08 2.37 5.08
N MET A 247 -10.30 1.34 4.74
CA MET A 247 -8.94 1.50 4.26
C MET A 247 -8.85 1.80 2.76
N LEU A 248 -9.77 1.27 1.96
CA LEU A 248 -9.78 1.35 0.49
C LEU A 248 -11.03 2.13 0.02
N SER A 249 -10.98 2.64 -1.21
CA SER A 249 -12.14 3.21 -1.89
C SER A 249 -13.06 2.11 -2.46
N GLU A 250 -14.31 2.46 -2.76
CA GLU A 250 -15.28 1.49 -3.31
C GLU A 250 -14.81 0.87 -4.64
N GLY A 251 -14.16 1.66 -5.50
CA GLY A 251 -13.60 1.15 -6.75
C GLY A 251 -12.49 0.12 -6.53
N GLU A 252 -11.64 0.34 -5.52
CA GLU A 252 -10.56 -0.58 -5.13
C GLU A 252 -11.11 -1.86 -4.47
N LEU A 253 -12.18 -1.75 -3.67
CA LEU A 253 -12.88 -2.91 -3.10
C LEU A 253 -13.53 -3.75 -4.19
N GLN A 254 -14.19 -3.11 -5.15
CA GLN A 254 -14.79 -3.80 -6.28
C GLN A 254 -13.74 -4.53 -7.12
N GLU A 255 -12.55 -3.95 -7.26
CA GLU A 255 -11.41 -4.61 -7.89
C GLU A 255 -10.95 -5.85 -7.10
N ILE A 256 -10.93 -5.81 -5.76
CA ILE A 256 -10.63 -6.98 -4.91
C ILE A 256 -11.67 -8.08 -5.10
N ARG A 257 -12.97 -7.73 -5.11
CA ARG A 257 -14.06 -8.70 -5.32
C ARG A 257 -13.90 -9.45 -6.65
N GLN A 258 -13.42 -8.78 -7.70
CA GLN A 258 -13.17 -9.40 -9.00
C GLN A 258 -11.97 -10.36 -9.04
N LEU A 259 -11.12 -10.40 -8.01
CA LEU A 259 -9.94 -11.26 -8.00
C LEU A 259 -10.24 -12.75 -7.77
N GLY A 260 -11.42 -13.08 -7.23
CA GLY A 260 -11.86 -14.47 -7.05
C GLY A 260 -13.07 -14.62 -6.13
N GLU A 261 -13.71 -15.78 -6.18
CA GLU A 261 -14.93 -16.09 -5.42
C GLU A 261 -14.76 -15.92 -3.91
N VAL A 262 -13.56 -16.19 -3.37
CA VAL A 262 -13.26 -16.01 -1.95
C VAL A 262 -13.43 -14.56 -1.48
N PHE A 263 -13.28 -13.57 -2.37
CA PHE A 263 -13.40 -12.15 -2.05
C PHE A 263 -14.84 -11.61 -2.18
N GLN A 264 -15.81 -12.45 -2.54
CA GLN A 264 -17.22 -12.05 -2.65
C GLN A 264 -17.95 -12.06 -1.30
N GLY A 265 -17.38 -12.73 -0.30
CA GLY A 265 -17.97 -12.81 1.05
C GLY A 265 -17.80 -11.53 1.88
N ASP A 266 -18.37 -11.56 3.08
CA ASP A 266 -18.41 -10.40 3.98
C ASP A 266 -17.05 -10.12 4.65
N ALA A 267 -16.38 -11.20 5.06
CA ALA A 267 -15.06 -11.16 5.66
C ALA A 267 -14.26 -12.41 5.28
N LEU A 268 -12.95 -12.31 5.43
CA LEU A 268 -12.00 -13.38 5.14
C LEU A 268 -11.03 -13.56 6.29
N TYR A 269 -10.74 -14.82 6.59
CA TYR A 269 -9.58 -15.20 7.37
C TYR A 269 -8.40 -15.53 6.44
N PHE A 270 -7.28 -14.85 6.65
CA PHE A 270 -6.08 -15.01 5.84
C PHE A 270 -4.88 -15.41 6.70
N ILE A 271 -4.22 -16.53 6.36
CA ILE A 271 -2.96 -16.94 7.00
C ILE A 271 -1.81 -16.71 6.02
N PRO A 272 -0.92 -15.73 6.28
CA PRO A 272 0.26 -15.49 5.46
C PRO A 272 1.29 -16.60 5.71
N ALA A 273 1.51 -17.45 4.72
CA ALA A 273 2.45 -18.57 4.77
C ALA A 273 3.73 -18.31 3.94
N SER A 274 3.67 -17.37 2.99
CA SER A 274 4.79 -16.97 2.14
C SER A 274 5.39 -15.61 2.54
N ARG A 275 6.65 -15.37 2.16
CA ARG A 275 7.29 -14.05 2.33
C ARG A 275 6.50 -12.93 1.64
N LYS A 276 5.91 -13.21 0.46
CA LYS A 276 5.12 -12.22 -0.28
C LYS A 276 3.86 -11.84 0.51
N SER A 277 3.25 -12.82 1.15
CA SER A 277 2.04 -12.67 1.97
C SER A 277 2.30 -11.97 3.29
N ALA A 278 3.44 -12.26 3.93
CA ALA A 278 3.88 -11.50 5.10
C ALA A 278 4.13 -10.01 4.78
N LEU A 279 4.72 -9.71 3.61
CA LEU A 279 4.90 -8.32 3.16
C LEU A 279 3.56 -7.62 2.88
N PHE A 280 2.56 -8.36 2.37
CA PHE A 280 1.21 -7.81 2.21
C PHE A 280 0.57 -7.47 3.57
N SER A 281 0.70 -8.32 4.57
CA SER A 281 0.26 -8.01 5.93
C SER A 281 0.94 -6.77 6.51
N LEU A 282 2.24 -6.57 6.24
CA LEU A 282 2.97 -5.37 6.65
C LEU A 282 2.45 -4.11 5.95
N ASP A 283 2.10 -4.18 4.67
CA ASP A 283 1.54 -3.04 3.95
C ASP A 283 0.13 -2.68 4.43
N LEU A 284 -0.68 -3.67 4.83
CA LEU A 284 -1.96 -3.41 5.51
C LEU A 284 -1.75 -2.65 6.82
N TRP A 285 -0.76 -3.05 7.63
CA TRP A 285 -0.41 -2.32 8.85
C TRP A 285 0.03 -0.89 8.57
N ARG A 286 0.91 -0.69 7.58
CA ARG A 286 1.35 0.65 7.18
C ARG A 286 0.17 1.54 6.78
N LEU A 287 -0.73 1.05 5.94
CA LEU A 287 -1.91 1.80 5.52
C LEU A 287 -2.84 2.10 6.71
N LYS A 288 -3.09 1.11 7.56
CA LYS A 288 -3.95 1.26 8.74
C LYS A 288 -3.40 2.35 9.67
N LEU A 289 -2.11 2.29 10.01
CA LEU A 289 -1.47 3.29 10.88
C LEU A 289 -1.50 4.69 10.26
N PHE A 290 -1.25 4.80 8.96
CA PHE A 290 -1.31 6.07 8.25
C PHE A 290 -2.70 6.72 8.29
N LEU A 291 -3.76 5.91 8.19
CA LEU A 291 -5.14 6.37 8.26
C LEU A 291 -5.57 6.72 9.68
N MET A 292 -5.18 5.93 10.68
CA MET A 292 -5.46 6.22 12.09
C MET A 292 -4.90 7.58 12.48
N GLU A 293 -3.64 7.85 12.16
CA GLU A 293 -3.00 9.14 12.45
C GLU A 293 -3.71 10.31 11.77
N ARG A 294 -4.11 10.17 10.50
CA ARG A 294 -4.83 11.23 9.77
C ARG A 294 -6.22 11.50 10.33
N ASN A 295 -6.92 10.45 10.77
CA ASN A 295 -8.28 10.56 11.28
C ASN A 295 -8.32 11.14 12.70
N GLU A 296 -7.32 10.85 13.54
CA GLU A 296 -7.20 11.39 14.89
C GLU A 296 -7.07 12.93 14.90
N GLU A 297 -6.32 13.50 13.95
CA GLU A 297 -6.21 14.96 13.83
C GLU A 297 -7.45 15.62 13.24
N GLY A 298 -8.19 14.93 12.36
CA GLY A 298 -9.50 15.43 11.90
C GLY A 298 -10.51 15.64 13.04
N SER A 299 -10.38 14.87 14.13
CA SER A 299 -11.22 15.00 15.33
C SER A 299 -10.73 16.08 16.31
N SER A 300 -9.47 16.52 16.24
CA SER A 300 -8.91 17.48 17.20
C SER A 300 -9.19 18.94 16.84
N PHE A 301 -9.63 19.23 15.61
CA PHE A 301 -10.05 20.57 15.17
C PHE A 301 -11.53 20.90 15.47
N HIS A 302 -12.28 20.01 16.12
CA HIS A 302 -13.69 20.22 16.49
C HIS A 302 -13.92 20.39 18.01
N ARG A 303 -12.91 20.80 18.78
CA ARG A 303 -13.06 21.18 20.19
C ARG A 303 -12.80 22.65 20.44
#